data_AF-A0A7N2R6A0-F1
#
_entry.id   AF-A0A7N2R6A0-F1
#
_cell.length_a   1.000
_cell.length_b   1.000
_cell.length_c   1.000
_cell.angle_alpha   90.00
_cell.angle_beta   90.00
_cell.angle_gamma   90.00
#
_symmetry.space_group_name_H-M   'P 1'
#
loop_
_entity.id
_entity.type
_entity.pdbx_description
1 polymer ?
#
loop_
_entity_poly.entity_id
_entity_poly.type
_entity_poly.pdbx_seq_one_letter_code
_entity_poly.pdbx_strand_id
1 'polypeptide(L)'
;MYVFQLCFDLIQKWIRRNPKASICTAEGVHEFKNIAIFQDYHGFKEFRQAVANFMSKARGGRVTFDPSRIVMSGGATGANETVMFCLANPGDAFLVPSPCYPV
;
A
#
# COMPACT_ATOMS: atom_id res chain seq x y z
N MET A 1 24.49 -9.89 -1.53
CA MET A 1 23.02 -10.01 -1.58
C MET A 1 22.40 -9.35 -0.34
N TYR A 2 22.48 -8.02 -0.20
CA TYR A 2 22.01 -7.28 1.00
C TYR A 2 21.35 -5.92 0.68
N VAL A 3 21.12 -5.59 -0.59
CA VAL A 3 20.70 -4.24 -1.00
C VAL A 3 19.25 -3.91 -0.60
N PHE A 4 18.43 -4.91 -0.24
CA PHE A 4 17.01 -4.72 0.08
C PHE A 4 16.68 -4.43 1.55
N GLN A 5 17.66 -4.45 2.45
CA GLN A 5 17.41 -4.38 3.90
C GLN A 5 18.05 -3.15 4.56
N LEU A 6 18.10 -2.01 3.86
CA LEU A 6 18.85 -0.83 4.30
C LEU A 6 18.22 -0.06 5.46
N CYS A 7 16.90 -0.19 5.68
CA CYS A 7 16.15 0.68 6.60
C CYS A 7 15.29 -0.10 7.62
N PHE A 8 15.56 -1.40 7.81
CA PHE A 8 14.77 -2.22 8.73
C PHE A 8 14.93 -1.79 10.19
N ASP A 9 16.10 -1.28 10.58
CA ASP A 9 16.37 -0.73 11.90
C ASP A 9 15.41 0.42 12.25
N LEU A 10 15.11 1.31 11.29
CA LEU A 10 14.19 2.42 11.48
C LEU A 10 12.76 1.94 11.76
N ILE A 11 12.27 0.97 10.98
CA ILE A 11 10.94 0.39 11.14
C ILE A 11 10.85 -0.39 12.46
N GLN A 12 11.84 -1.23 12.77
CA GLN A 12 11.86 -1.97 14.03
C GLN A 12 11.89 -1.03 15.25
N LYS A 13 12.69 0.04 15.20
CA LYS A 13 12.74 1.06 16.25
C LYS A 13 11.41 1.78 16.41
N TRP A 14 10.69 2.06 15.32
CA TRP A 14 9.36 2.64 15.37
C TRP A 14 8.35 1.68 15.99
N ILE A 15 8.32 0.41 15.57
CA ILE A 15 7.39 -0.61 16.12
C ILE A 15 7.57 -0.74 17.63
N ARG A 16 8.81 -0.88 18.12
CA ARG A 16 9.09 -0.98 19.57
C ARG A 16 8.62 0.23 20.37
N ARG A 17 8.60 1.41 19.76
CA ARG A 17 8.16 2.67 20.40
C ARG A 17 6.65 2.89 20.31
N ASN A 18 5.94 2.14 19.47
CA ASN A 18 4.51 2.34 19.19
C ASN A 18 3.74 1.02 19.31
N PRO A 19 3.73 0.37 20.49
CA PRO A 19 3.08 -0.94 20.65
C PRO A 19 1.59 -0.91 20.28
N LYS A 20 0.88 0.17 20.63
CA LYS A 20 -0.55 0.39 20.32
C LYS A 20 -0.91 0.31 18.84
N ALA A 21 0.05 0.44 17.92
CA ALA A 21 -0.20 0.45 16.48
C ALA A 21 -0.44 -0.96 15.88
N SER A 22 -0.24 -2.03 16.64
CA SER A 22 -0.44 -3.41 16.17
C SER A 22 -1.37 -4.19 17.08
N ILE A 23 -2.38 -4.84 16.48
CA ILE A 23 -3.30 -5.77 17.19
C ILE A 23 -2.58 -6.99 17.77
N CYS A 24 -1.34 -7.26 17.36
CA CYS A 24 -0.51 -8.33 17.88
C CYS A 24 0.25 -7.96 19.17
N THR A 25 -0.18 -6.89 19.86
CA THR A 25 0.40 -6.43 21.13
C THR A 25 -0.68 -6.31 22.20
N ALA A 26 -0.30 -6.37 23.49
CA ALA A 26 -1.25 -6.23 24.59
C ALA A 26 -1.94 -4.86 24.57
N GLU A 27 -1.24 -3.81 24.14
CA GLU A 27 -1.76 -2.45 24.09
C GLU A 27 -2.67 -2.19 22.87
N GLY A 28 -2.49 -2.92 21.77
CA GLY A 28 -3.26 -2.76 20.53
C GLY A 28 -4.39 -3.77 20.33
N VAL A 29 -4.43 -4.87 21.09
CA VAL A 29 -5.41 -5.96 20.90
C VAL A 29 -6.88 -5.53 21.02
N HIS A 30 -7.17 -4.39 21.65
CA HIS A 30 -8.53 -3.85 21.76
C HIS A 30 -9.18 -3.57 20.39
N GLU A 31 -8.39 -3.27 19.35
CA GLU A 31 -8.88 -3.07 17.98
C GLU A 31 -9.07 -4.38 17.18
N PHE A 32 -8.71 -5.55 17.75
CA PHE A 32 -8.73 -6.82 17.04
C PHE A 32 -10.10 -7.11 16.42
N LYS A 33 -11.19 -6.94 17.18
CA LYS A 33 -12.53 -7.21 16.68
C LYS A 33 -12.90 -6.31 15.50
N ASN A 34 -12.52 -5.04 15.53
CA ASN A 34 -12.77 -4.09 14.45
C ASN A 34 -11.97 -4.45 13.19
N ILE A 35 -10.70 -4.84 13.36
CA ILE A 35 -9.80 -5.15 12.24
C ILE A 35 -10.09 -6.52 11.61
N ALA A 36 -10.32 -7.55 12.42
CA ALA A 36 -10.45 -8.92 11.95
C ALA A 36 -11.72 -9.15 11.11
N ILE A 37 -12.78 -8.39 11.35
CA ILE A 37 -14.05 -8.52 10.61
C ILE A 37 -14.17 -7.54 9.44
N PHE A 38 -13.21 -6.62 9.31
CA PHE A 38 -13.24 -5.59 8.29
C PHE A 38 -13.05 -6.21 6.90
N GLN A 39 -14.01 -5.97 6.02
CA GLN A 39 -14.06 -6.58 4.69
C GLN A 39 -14.50 -5.60 3.59
N ASP A 40 -14.59 -4.31 3.91
CA ASP A 40 -14.90 -3.29 2.90
C ASP A 40 -13.74 -3.21 1.89
N TYR A 41 -14.06 -3.38 0.61
CA TYR A 41 -13.09 -3.38 -0.47
C TYR A 41 -12.40 -2.02 -0.65
N HIS A 42 -12.98 -0.93 -0.15
CA HIS A 42 -12.30 0.37 -0.16
C HIS A 42 -11.11 0.39 0.80
N GLY A 43 -11.05 -0.49 1.79
CA GLY A 43 -10.05 -0.40 2.86
C GLY A 43 -10.36 0.69 3.88
N PHE A 44 -9.70 0.61 5.03
CA PHE A 44 -9.81 1.61 6.10
C PHE A 44 -9.56 3.02 5.57
N LYS A 45 -10.44 3.95 5.93
CA LYS A 45 -10.34 5.36 5.51
C LYS A 45 -9.03 5.99 5.98
N GLU A 46 -8.65 5.71 7.23
CA GLU A 46 -7.43 6.17 7.87
C GLU A 46 -6.20 5.66 7.11
N PHE A 47 -6.24 4.41 6.66
CA PHE A 47 -5.17 3.82 5.88
C PHE A 47 -5.03 4.47 4.50
N ARG A 48 -6.14 4.66 3.77
CA ARG A 48 -6.11 5.38 2.48
C ARG A 48 -5.61 6.82 2.63
N GLN A 49 -6.02 7.53 3.68
CA GLN A 49 -5.51 8.87 3.97
C GLN A 49 -4.00 8.86 4.23
N ALA A 50 -3.50 7.88 5.00
CA ALA A 50 -2.07 7.74 5.26
C ALA A 50 -1.28 7.46 3.96
N VAL A 51 -1.79 6.61 3.07
CA VAL A 51 -1.20 6.34 1.76
C VAL A 51 -1.17 7.61 0.90
N ALA A 52 -2.28 8.34 0.81
CA ALA A 52 -2.35 9.61 0.07
C ALA A 52 -1.29 10.61 0.55
N ASN A 53 -1.18 10.78 1.88
CA ASN A 53 -0.21 11.67 2.50
C ASN A 53 1.23 11.21 2.23
N PHE A 54 1.48 9.91 2.31
CA PHE A 54 2.80 9.34 2.04
C PHE A 54 3.22 9.54 0.57
N MET A 55 2.32 9.30 -0.38
CA MET A 55 2.56 9.54 -1.80
C MET A 55 2.83 11.01 -2.09
N SER A 56 2.08 11.92 -1.49
CA SER A 56 2.33 13.36 -1.58
C SER A 56 3.72 13.73 -1.05
N LYS A 57 4.08 13.22 0.13
CA LYS A 57 5.40 13.43 0.74
C LYS A 57 6.53 12.91 -0.14
N ALA A 58 6.37 11.73 -0.75
CA ALA A 58 7.35 11.15 -1.68
C ALA A 58 7.55 12.03 -2.94
N ARG A 59 6.58 12.87 -3.28
CA ARG A 59 6.67 13.88 -4.35
C ARG A 59 7.09 15.27 -3.84
N GLY A 60 7.64 15.35 -2.63
CA GLY A 60 8.08 16.61 -2.02
C GLY A 60 6.92 17.56 -1.70
N GLY A 61 5.70 17.04 -1.51
CA GLY A 61 4.50 17.84 -1.20
C GLY A 61 3.97 18.67 -2.37
N ARG A 62 4.47 18.46 -3.60
CA ARG A 62 4.09 19.26 -4.78
C ARG A 62 2.74 18.86 -5.39
N VAL A 63 2.23 17.69 -5.01
CA VAL A 63 0.96 17.14 -5.50
C VAL A 63 0.20 16.51 -4.35
N THR A 64 -1.12 16.51 -4.44
CA THR A 64 -2.03 15.84 -3.49
C THR A 64 -2.75 14.70 -4.17
N PHE A 65 -3.08 13.67 -3.40
CA PHE A 65 -3.86 12.52 -3.86
C PHE A 65 -5.18 12.49 -3.08
N ASP A 66 -6.30 12.35 -3.77
CA ASP A 66 -7.60 12.17 -3.15
C ASP A 66 -7.71 10.75 -2.57
N PRO A 67 -7.86 10.57 -1.25
CA PRO A 67 -7.97 9.25 -0.63
C PRO A 67 -9.17 8.43 -1.11
N SER A 68 -10.22 9.07 -1.63
CA SER A 68 -11.38 8.38 -2.20
C SER A 68 -11.06 7.67 -3.53
N ARG A 69 -9.96 8.06 -4.18
CA ARG A 69 -9.47 7.48 -5.44
C ARG A 69 -8.35 6.44 -5.24
N ILE A 70 -8.01 6.13 -4.00
CA ILE A 70 -7.02 5.08 -3.68
C ILE A 70 -7.75 3.75 -3.54
N VAL A 71 -7.40 2.80 -4.40
CA VAL A 71 -7.90 1.41 -4.36
C VAL A 71 -6.73 0.49 -4.01
N MET A 72 -6.94 -0.39 -3.03
CA MET A 72 -5.92 -1.34 -2.58
C MET A 72 -5.96 -2.61 -3.44
N SER A 73 -4.82 -3.27 -3.58
CA SER A 73 -4.67 -4.52 -4.33
C SER A 73 -3.62 -5.42 -3.68
N GLY A 74 -3.46 -6.64 -4.20
CA GLY A 74 -2.44 -7.62 -3.78
C GLY A 74 -1.02 -7.21 -4.15
N GLY A 75 -0.59 -6.02 -3.75
CA GLY A 75 0.68 -5.41 -4.14
C GLY A 75 0.70 -4.90 -5.59
N ALA A 76 1.88 -4.49 -6.05
CA ALA A 76 2.05 -3.93 -7.39
C ALA A 76 1.71 -4.94 -8.50
N THR A 77 1.95 -6.24 -8.28
CA THR A 77 1.58 -7.31 -9.23
C THR A 77 0.08 -7.34 -9.48
N GLY A 78 -0.73 -7.45 -8.41
CA GLY A 78 -2.20 -7.44 -8.54
C GLY A 78 -2.73 -6.10 -9.03
N ALA A 79 -2.09 -4.98 -8.67
CA ALA A 79 -2.45 -3.66 -9.22
C ALA A 79 -2.28 -3.60 -10.74
N ASN A 80 -1.12 -4.04 -11.25
CA ASN A 80 -0.82 -4.03 -12.67
C ASN A 80 -1.81 -4.90 -13.46
N GLU A 81 -2.07 -6.12 -12.99
CA GLU A 81 -3.03 -7.03 -13.60
C GLU A 81 -4.46 -6.43 -13.61
N THR A 82 -4.91 -5.88 -12.47
CA THR A 82 -6.23 -5.24 -12.38
C THR A 82 -6.38 -4.08 -13.37
N VAL A 83 -5.36 -3.23 -13.49
CA VAL A 83 -5.36 -2.11 -14.45
C VAL A 83 -5.43 -2.62 -15.89
N MET A 84 -4.71 -3.69 -16.22
CA MET A 84 -4.78 -4.31 -17.55
C MET A 84 -6.20 -4.81 -17.86
N PHE A 85 -6.83 -5.52 -16.91
CA PHE A 85 -8.23 -5.96 -17.05
C PHE A 85 -9.23 -4.82 -17.21
N CYS A 86 -8.99 -3.67 -16.57
CA CYS A 86 -9.89 -2.52 -16.67
C CYS A 86 -9.75 -1.74 -17.99
N LEU A 87 -8.59 -1.82 -18.66
CA LEU A 87 -8.25 -0.94 -19.77
C LEU A 87 -8.19 -1.63 -21.14
N ALA A 88 -8.16 -2.97 -21.19
CA ALA A 88 -7.97 -3.73 -22.41
C ALA A 88 -8.80 -5.03 -22.42
N ASN A 89 -9.22 -5.45 -23.62
CA ASN A 89 -9.87 -6.73 -23.86
C ASN A 89 -8.86 -7.78 -24.35
N PRO A 90 -9.23 -9.08 -24.33
CA PRO A 90 -8.43 -10.11 -24.98
C PRO A 90 -8.16 -9.77 -26.45
N GLY A 91 -6.87 -9.71 -26.82
CA GLY A 91 -6.42 -9.36 -28.18
C GLY A 91 -5.86 -7.93 -28.31
N ASP A 92 -6.16 -7.05 -27.36
CA ASP A 92 -5.55 -5.72 -27.28
C ASP A 92 -4.09 -5.81 -26.79
N ALA A 93 -3.32 -4.73 -26.96
CA ALA A 93 -1.92 -4.67 -26.58
C ALA A 93 -1.55 -3.36 -25.88
N PHE A 94 -0.57 -3.43 -24.98
CA PHE A 94 0.05 -2.27 -24.32
C PHE A 94 1.46 -2.03 -24.84
N LEU A 95 1.85 -0.76 -24.96
CA LEU A 95 3.24 -0.37 -25.23
C LEU A 95 4.02 -0.31 -23.91
N VAL A 96 5.16 -0.99 -23.85
CA VAL A 96 6.07 -0.98 -22.70
C VAL A 96 7.48 -0.57 -23.16
N PRO A 97 8.07 0.52 -22.63
CA PRO A 97 9.42 0.94 -22.99
C PRO A 97 10.47 -0.13 -22.61
N SER A 98 11.46 -0.35 -23.48
CA SER A 98 12.57 -1.27 -23.22
C SER A 98 13.83 -0.51 -22.72
N PRO A 99 14.58 -1.03 -21.73
CA PRO A 99 14.31 -2.26 -20.96
C PRO A 99 13.22 -2.06 -19.89
N CYS A 100 12.47 -3.12 -19.59
CA CYS A 100 11.40 -3.09 -18.58
C CYS A 100 11.62 -4.14 -17.48
N TYR A 101 10.81 -4.02 -16.42
CA TYR A 101 10.69 -5.08 -15.41
C TYR A 101 10.17 -6.36 -16.09
N PRO A 102 10.86 -7.51 -15.94
CA PRO A 102 10.39 -8.75 -16.51
C PRO A 102 9.09 -9.16 -15.81
N VAL A 103 8.01 -9.22 -16.59
CA VAL A 103 6.71 -9.75 -16.17
C VAL A 103 6.73 -11.27 -16.09
#